data_AF-A0A8B7UVB1-F1
#
_entry.id   AF-A0A8B7UVB1-F1
#
_cell.length_a   1.000
_cell.length_b   1.000
_cell.length_c   1.000
_cell.angle_alpha   90.00
_cell.angle_beta   90.00
_cell.angle_gamma   90.00
#
_symmetry.space_group_name_H-M   'P 1'
#
loop_
_entity.id
_entity.type
_entity.pdbx_description
1 polymer ?
#
loop_
_entity_poly.entity_id
_entity_poly.type
_entity_poly.pdbx_seq_one_letter_code
_entity_poly.pdbx_strand_id
1 'polypeptide(L)'
;MSEAPRFFVGPEDTEINPGNYRHFFHHADEEEEEEDESPPERQIVVGICSMAKKSKSKPMKEILERISLFKYITVVVFEEEVILNEPVENWPLCDCLISFHSKGFPLDKAVAYAKLRNPFVINDLNMQYLIQDRREVYSILQAEGILLPRYAILNRDPNNPKECNLIEGEDHVEVNGEVFQKPFVEKPVSAEDHNVYIYYPTSAGGGSQRLFRKIGSRSSVYSPESNVRKTGSYIYEEFMPTDGTDVKVGFIKYILILYLG
;
A
#
# COMPACT_ATOMS: atom_id res chain seq x y z
N MET A 1 35.64 -7.96 -13.92
CA MET A 1 34.42 -8.50 -14.55
C MET A 1 33.65 -9.22 -13.45
N SER A 2 32.63 -8.58 -12.90
CA SER A 2 31.81 -9.10 -11.80
C SER A 2 30.69 -9.98 -12.34
N GLU A 3 30.60 -11.21 -11.85
CA GLU A 3 29.54 -12.16 -12.21
C GLU A 3 28.15 -11.64 -11.78
N ALA A 4 27.19 -11.72 -12.69
CA ALA A 4 25.80 -11.38 -12.42
C ALA A 4 25.16 -12.42 -11.49
N PRO A 5 24.27 -12.01 -10.56
CA PRO A 5 23.62 -12.94 -9.65
C PRO A 5 22.72 -13.90 -10.43
N ARG A 6 22.93 -15.21 -10.24
CA ARG A 6 22.07 -16.26 -10.78
C ARG A 6 20.82 -16.38 -9.93
N PHE A 7 19.66 -16.11 -10.52
CA PHE A 7 18.36 -16.42 -9.94
C PHE A 7 18.09 -17.92 -10.06
N PHE A 8 17.59 -18.53 -8.99
CA PHE A 8 17.07 -19.89 -9.02
C PHE A 8 15.65 -19.84 -9.58
N VAL A 9 15.46 -20.34 -10.80
CA VAL A 9 14.16 -20.58 -11.41
C VAL A 9 13.83 -22.04 -11.13
N GLY A 10 12.82 -22.29 -10.29
CA GLY A 10 12.33 -23.65 -10.03
C GLY A 10 11.80 -24.31 -11.31
N PRO A 11 11.68 -25.65 -11.32
CA PRO A 11 11.27 -26.38 -12.52
C PRO A 11 9.84 -26.01 -12.94
N GLU A 12 9.67 -25.82 -14.25
CA GLU A 12 8.36 -25.66 -14.90
C GLU A 12 7.58 -26.99 -14.83
N ASP A 13 6.27 -26.84 -14.56
CA ASP A 13 5.23 -27.86 -14.68
C ASP A 13 5.42 -29.16 -13.90
N THR A 14 4.93 -29.18 -12.66
CA THR A 14 4.25 -30.35 -12.09
C THR A 14 3.23 -29.91 -11.03
N GLU A 15 2.08 -30.58 -11.03
CA GLU A 15 0.88 -30.29 -10.23
C GLU A 15 1.18 -30.00 -8.75
N ILE A 16 0.57 -28.94 -8.21
CA ILE A 16 0.74 -28.49 -6.82
C ILE A 16 0.16 -29.55 -5.88
N ASN A 17 1.01 -30.43 -5.36
CA ASN A 17 0.67 -31.39 -4.33
C ASN A 17 0.92 -30.73 -2.95
N PRO A 18 -0.11 -30.54 -2.10
CA PRO A 18 0.02 -29.81 -0.83
C PRO A 18 0.93 -30.47 0.22
N GLY A 19 1.48 -31.66 -0.06
CA GLY A 19 2.40 -32.37 0.82
C GLY A 19 3.86 -31.86 0.82
N ASN A 20 4.29 -31.09 -0.18
CA ASN A 20 5.73 -30.81 -0.37
C ASN A 20 6.33 -29.71 0.53
N TYR A 21 5.51 -28.92 1.22
CA TYR A 21 6.03 -27.95 2.20
C TYR A 21 6.50 -28.60 3.50
N ARG A 22 6.08 -29.85 3.79
CA ARG A 22 6.55 -30.58 4.97
C ARG A 22 8.02 -30.99 4.86
N HIS A 23 8.51 -31.23 3.65
CA HIS A 23 9.84 -31.82 3.47
C HIS A 23 10.99 -30.81 3.68
N PHE A 24 10.72 -29.50 3.64
CA PHE A 24 11.74 -28.49 3.97
C PHE A 24 12.00 -28.33 5.48
N PHE A 25 11.13 -28.87 6.34
CA PHE A 25 11.23 -28.72 7.80
C PHE A 25 11.62 -30.01 8.54
N HIS A 26 11.86 -31.11 7.83
CA HIS A 26 12.22 -32.40 8.43
C HIS A 26 13.59 -32.87 7.96
N HIS A 27 14.63 -32.24 8.51
CA HIS A 27 15.95 -32.89 8.68
C HIS A 27 16.45 -32.56 10.08
N ALA A 28 15.83 -33.23 11.06
CA ALA A 28 16.33 -33.42 12.40
C ALA A 28 15.61 -34.64 12.97
N ASP A 29 15.92 -35.82 12.44
CA ASP A 29 15.63 -37.07 13.15
C ASP A 29 16.91 -37.45 13.89
N GLU A 30 16.88 -37.39 15.22
CA GLU A 30 17.21 -38.53 16.09
C GLU A 30 17.12 -38.07 17.56
N GLU A 31 16.13 -38.65 18.25
CA GLU A 31 16.05 -38.92 19.70
C GLU A 31 16.51 -37.83 20.68
N GLU A 32 15.56 -37.04 21.21
CA GLU A 32 15.68 -36.49 22.57
C GLU A 32 14.28 -36.37 23.21
N GLU A 33 14.27 -36.54 24.53
CA GLU A 33 13.19 -36.96 25.40
C GLU A 33 11.96 -36.00 25.41
N GLU A 34 10.83 -36.45 25.98
CA GLU A 34 9.66 -35.61 26.26
C GLU A 34 10.04 -34.46 27.23
N GLU A 35 10.72 -33.43 26.73
CA GLU A 35 10.97 -32.19 27.45
C GLU A 35 9.70 -31.35 27.44
N ASP A 36 9.09 -31.23 28.63
CA ASP A 36 8.15 -30.20 29.07
C ASP A 36 7.91 -29.10 27.99
N GLU A 37 6.78 -29.15 27.27
CA GLU A 37 6.33 -28.11 26.32
C GLU A 37 5.93 -26.81 27.06
N SER A 38 6.74 -26.36 28.02
CA SER A 38 6.68 -25.00 28.51
C SER A 38 7.12 -24.08 27.35
N PRO A 39 6.34 -23.03 27.02
CA PRO A 39 6.77 -22.08 26.02
C PRO A 39 8.12 -21.48 26.44
N PRO A 40 9.04 -21.24 25.49
CA PRO A 40 10.37 -20.73 25.79
C PRO A 40 10.29 -19.49 26.70
N GLU A 41 11.23 -19.35 27.65
CA GLU A 41 11.19 -18.33 28.73
C GLU A 41 11.00 -16.88 28.23
N ARG A 42 11.32 -16.60 26.97
CA ARG A 42 11.04 -15.31 26.34
C ARG A 42 10.56 -15.47 24.90
N GLN A 43 9.33 -15.02 24.64
CA GLN A 43 8.78 -14.92 23.29
C GLN A 43 8.91 -13.50 22.76
N ILE A 44 9.20 -13.38 21.47
CA ILE A 44 9.17 -12.12 20.72
C ILE A 44 7.71 -11.77 20.46
N VAL A 45 7.27 -10.62 20.96
CA VAL A 45 5.89 -10.17 20.79
C VAL A 45 5.78 -9.32 19.52
N VAL A 46 4.96 -9.77 18.58
CA VAL A 46 4.62 -9.03 17.35
C VAL A 46 3.26 -8.35 17.53
N GLY A 47 3.28 -7.03 17.67
CA GLY A 47 2.11 -6.19 17.80
C GLY A 47 1.49 -5.84 16.45
N ILE A 48 0.19 -6.10 16.28
CA ILE A 48 -0.57 -5.73 15.08
C ILE A 48 -1.47 -4.54 15.43
N CYS A 49 -1.12 -3.35 14.94
CA CYS A 49 -1.84 -2.11 15.23
C CYS A 49 -2.44 -1.53 13.94
N SER A 50 -3.70 -1.83 13.68
CA SER A 50 -4.48 -1.29 12.56
C SER A 50 -5.98 -1.34 12.88
N MET A 51 -6.81 -0.64 12.10
CA MET A 51 -8.27 -0.70 12.24
C MET A 51 -8.79 -2.15 12.15
N ALA A 52 -9.85 -2.49 12.88
CA ALA A 52 -10.46 -3.82 12.96
C ALA A 52 -10.82 -4.38 11.58
N LYS A 53 -11.28 -3.52 10.66
CA LYS A 53 -11.57 -3.90 9.27
C LYS A 53 -10.36 -4.53 8.56
N LYS A 54 -9.15 -4.16 8.98
CA LYS A 54 -7.88 -4.65 8.43
C LYS A 54 -7.30 -5.79 9.27
N SER A 55 -7.18 -5.60 10.58
CA SER A 55 -6.62 -6.61 11.49
C SER A 55 -7.46 -7.90 11.54
N LYS A 56 -8.79 -7.80 11.40
CA LYS A 56 -9.71 -8.95 11.40
C LYS A 56 -10.09 -9.43 9.99
N SER A 57 -9.41 -8.93 8.95
CA SER A 57 -9.67 -9.36 7.57
C SER A 57 -9.21 -10.80 7.33
N LYS A 58 -9.86 -11.51 6.38
CA LYS A 58 -9.49 -12.90 6.05
C LYS A 58 -7.98 -13.03 5.71
N PRO A 59 -7.39 -12.19 4.83
CA PRO A 59 -5.96 -12.30 4.54
C PRO A 59 -5.07 -12.06 5.76
N MET A 60 -5.46 -11.13 6.65
CA MET A 60 -4.67 -10.88 7.86
C MET A 60 -4.71 -12.08 8.81
N LYS A 61 -5.90 -12.64 9.10
CA LYS A 61 -6.04 -13.81 9.97
C LYS A 61 -5.19 -14.98 9.49
N GLU A 62 -5.25 -15.27 8.20
CA GLU A 62 -4.44 -16.29 7.52
C GLU A 62 -2.93 -16.06 7.71
N ILE A 63 -2.45 -14.81 7.59
CA ILE A 63 -1.04 -14.49 7.81
C ILE A 63 -0.66 -14.65 9.28
N LEU A 64 -1.47 -14.12 10.20
CA LEU A 64 -1.19 -14.17 11.63
C LEU A 64 -1.22 -15.59 12.18
N GLU A 65 -2.15 -16.44 11.72
CA GLU A 65 -2.20 -17.86 12.06
C GLU A 65 -0.89 -18.58 11.68
N ARG A 66 -0.29 -18.24 10.54
CA ARG A 66 1.01 -18.79 10.11
C ARG A 66 2.17 -18.23 10.92
N ILE A 67 2.15 -16.94 11.28
CA ILE A 67 3.18 -16.33 12.13
C ILE A 67 3.17 -16.93 13.54
N SER A 68 2.00 -17.26 14.07
CA SER A 68 1.86 -17.90 15.39
C SER A 68 2.37 -19.35 15.44
N LEU A 69 2.73 -19.96 14.31
CA LEU A 69 3.36 -21.29 14.29
C LEU A 69 4.85 -21.25 14.67
N PHE A 70 5.47 -20.07 14.69
CA PHE A 70 6.87 -19.92 15.08
C PHE A 70 7.02 -20.06 16.60
N LYS A 71 7.82 -21.02 17.06
CA LYS A 71 8.02 -21.39 18.48
C LYS A 71 8.32 -20.18 19.40
N TYR A 72 9.04 -19.18 18.89
CA TYR A 72 9.52 -18.03 19.66
C TYR A 72 8.71 -16.75 19.44
N ILE A 73 7.59 -16.80 18.71
CA ILE A 73 6.79 -15.61 18.38
C ILE A 73 5.40 -15.71 19.00
N THR A 74 4.97 -14.62 19.61
CA THR A 74 3.57 -14.43 20.01
C THR A 74 3.00 -13.19 19.35
N VAL A 75 1.83 -13.34 18.73
CA VAL A 75 1.14 -12.25 18.04
C VAL A 75 0.11 -11.62 18.98
N VAL A 76 0.15 -10.30 19.11
CA VAL A 76 -0.82 -9.51 19.87
C VAL A 76 -1.51 -8.52 18.94
N VAL A 77 -2.81 -8.69 18.71
CA VAL A 77 -3.61 -7.75 17.93
C VAL A 77 -4.17 -6.68 18.86
N PHE A 78 -3.87 -5.41 18.57
CA PHE A 78 -4.37 -4.30 19.37
C PHE A 78 -5.85 -4.10 19.01
N GLU A 79 -6.72 -4.11 20.02
CA GLU A 79 -8.14 -3.88 19.78
C GLU A 79 -8.40 -2.43 19.31
N GLU A 80 -9.34 -2.27 18.38
CA GLU A 80 -9.63 -0.94 17.79
C GLU A 80 -10.09 0.07 18.84
N GLU A 81 -10.83 -0.39 19.85
CA GLU A 81 -11.29 0.41 20.99
C GLU A 81 -10.10 0.99 21.77
N VAL A 82 -9.07 0.18 22.03
CA VAL A 82 -7.81 0.61 22.66
C VAL A 82 -7.06 1.59 21.75
N ILE A 83 -6.95 1.30 20.45
CA ILE A 83 -6.26 2.18 19.48
C ILE A 83 -6.92 3.57 19.45
N LEU A 84 -8.25 3.63 19.46
CA LEU A 84 -8.96 4.90 19.36
C LEU A 84 -9.02 5.65 20.70
N ASN A 85 -9.37 4.95 21.78
CA ASN A 85 -9.81 5.59 23.02
C ASN A 85 -8.73 5.64 24.10
N GLU A 86 -7.85 4.63 24.18
CA GLU A 86 -6.84 4.56 25.23
C GLU A 86 -5.59 5.38 24.89
N PRO A 87 -4.95 6.05 25.86
CA PRO A 87 -3.66 6.70 25.64
C PRO A 87 -2.57 5.66 25.31
N VAL A 88 -1.53 6.07 24.58
CA VAL A 88 -0.53 5.14 24.00
C VAL A 88 0.30 4.40 25.06
N GLU A 89 0.36 4.96 26.27
CA GLU A 89 0.97 4.37 27.45
C GLU A 89 0.26 3.08 27.87
N ASN A 90 -1.05 2.97 27.62
CA ASN A 90 -1.88 1.82 28.01
C ASN A 90 -1.95 0.75 26.91
N TRP A 91 -1.37 0.99 25.73
CA TRP A 91 -1.41 0.03 24.65
C TRP A 91 -0.56 -1.21 24.97
N PRO A 92 -0.89 -2.39 24.42
CA PRO A 92 -0.12 -3.61 24.66
C PRO A 92 1.35 -3.42 24.27
N LEU A 93 2.26 -4.06 24.99
CA LEU A 93 3.69 -4.05 24.66
C LEU A 93 3.98 -4.99 23.49
N CYS A 94 4.97 -4.64 22.67
CA CYS A 94 5.50 -5.51 21.64
C CYS A 94 6.99 -5.22 21.39
N ASP A 95 7.73 -6.23 20.95
CA ASP A 95 9.12 -6.10 20.52
C ASP A 95 9.19 -5.68 19.04
N CYS A 96 8.20 -6.09 18.25
CA CYS A 96 8.07 -5.80 16.83
C CYS A 96 6.67 -5.24 16.53
N LEU A 97 6.58 -4.16 15.76
CA LEU A 97 5.33 -3.49 15.43
C LEU A 97 5.04 -3.57 13.93
N ILE A 98 3.90 -4.18 13.59
CA ILE A 98 3.27 -4.09 12.27
C ILE A 98 2.08 -3.14 12.40
N SER A 99 2.25 -1.92 11.91
CA SER A 99 1.19 -0.91 11.95
C SER A 99 1.07 -0.19 10.61
N PHE A 100 -0.16 0.04 10.18
CA PHE A 100 -0.44 0.69 8.91
C PHE A 100 -1.76 1.48 8.92
N HIS A 101 -1.71 2.67 8.34
CA HIS A 101 -2.82 3.59 8.22
C HIS A 101 -3.91 3.04 7.29
N SER A 102 -5.16 3.31 7.67
CA SER A 102 -6.33 3.27 6.80
C SER A 102 -7.36 4.24 7.35
N LYS A 103 -8.33 4.65 6.52
CA LYS A 103 -9.40 5.58 6.93
C LYS A 103 -9.89 5.36 8.38
N GLY A 104 -9.68 6.38 9.21
CA GLY A 104 -10.07 6.40 10.63
C GLY A 104 -8.96 6.02 11.62
N PHE A 105 -7.78 5.63 11.15
CA PHE A 105 -6.66 5.23 12.00
C PHE A 105 -5.87 6.43 12.54
N PRO A 106 -5.62 6.51 13.86
CA PRO A 106 -4.88 7.63 14.45
C PRO A 106 -3.37 7.44 14.30
N LEU A 107 -2.83 7.78 13.13
CA LEU A 107 -1.40 7.61 12.82
C LEU A 107 -0.48 8.34 13.82
N ASP A 108 -0.88 9.53 14.27
CA ASP A 108 -0.15 10.30 15.30
C ASP A 108 0.05 9.50 16.59
N LYS A 109 -0.97 8.74 17.02
CA LYS A 109 -0.89 7.87 18.21
C LYS A 109 0.04 6.69 17.95
N ALA A 110 -0.02 6.08 16.77
CA ALA A 110 0.89 4.98 16.43
C ALA A 110 2.36 5.45 16.43
N VAL A 111 2.65 6.64 15.88
CA VAL A 111 3.99 7.25 15.93
C VAL A 111 4.41 7.54 17.37
N ALA A 112 3.53 8.09 18.19
CA ALA A 112 3.80 8.34 19.61
C ALA A 112 4.08 7.04 20.38
N TYR A 113 3.30 5.98 20.15
CA TYR A 113 3.53 4.64 20.71
C TYR A 113 4.89 4.09 20.30
N ALA A 114 5.24 4.14 19.00
CA ALA A 114 6.52 3.65 18.51
C ALA A 114 7.69 4.43 19.12
N LYS A 115 7.55 5.75 19.29
CA LYS A 115 8.56 6.58 19.98
C LYS A 115 8.68 6.23 21.47
N LEU A 116 7.57 5.97 22.14
CA LEU A 116 7.53 5.62 23.57
C LEU A 116 8.14 4.24 23.85
N ARG A 117 7.81 3.26 23.02
CA ARG A 117 8.16 1.84 23.25
C ARG A 117 9.39 1.37 22.47
N ASN A 118 9.79 2.13 21.44
CA ASN A 118 10.92 1.84 20.55
C ASN A 118 10.94 0.38 20.02
N PRO A 119 9.83 -0.16 19.49
CA PRO A 119 9.82 -1.50 18.92
C PRO A 119 10.56 -1.54 17.58
N PHE A 120 10.88 -2.74 17.09
CA PHE A 120 11.28 -2.91 15.70
C PHE A 120 10.08 -2.68 14.77
N VAL A 121 10.07 -1.55 14.05
CA VAL A 121 8.95 -1.16 13.19
C VAL A 121 9.11 -1.75 11.79
N ILE A 122 8.19 -2.62 11.37
CA ILE A 122 8.24 -3.28 10.05
C ILE A 122 7.90 -2.30 8.91
N ASN A 123 6.86 -1.50 9.11
CA ASN A 123 6.38 -0.48 8.19
C ASN A 123 6.62 0.89 8.81
N ASP A 124 7.58 1.65 8.29
CA ASP A 124 7.87 3.00 8.80
C ASP A 124 6.57 3.82 8.88
N LEU A 125 6.29 4.37 10.06
CA LEU A 125 5.03 5.07 10.33
C LEU A 125 5.01 6.48 9.76
N ASN A 126 6.15 7.18 9.72
CA ASN A 126 6.22 8.54 9.21
C ASN A 126 6.05 8.57 7.69
N MET A 127 6.61 7.58 6.99
CA MET A 127 6.41 7.42 5.54
C MET A 127 4.94 7.25 5.15
N GLN A 128 4.07 6.82 6.08
CA GLN A 128 2.64 6.65 5.80
C GLN A 128 1.88 7.98 5.68
N TYR A 129 2.40 9.10 6.20
CA TYR A 129 1.84 10.43 5.86
C TYR A 129 2.11 10.77 4.40
N LEU A 130 3.34 10.50 3.93
CA LEU A 130 3.74 10.79 2.55
C LEU A 130 2.95 9.93 1.56
N ILE A 131 2.69 8.65 1.89
CA ILE A 131 1.88 7.75 1.05
C ILE A 131 0.43 8.24 0.87
N GLN A 132 -0.09 9.05 1.80
CA GLN A 132 -1.44 9.63 1.67
C GLN A 132 -1.51 10.78 0.66
N ASP A 133 -0.38 11.32 0.20
CA ASP A 133 -0.29 12.39 -0.79
C ASP A 133 0.40 11.89 -2.06
N ARG A 134 -0.33 11.87 -3.18
CA ARG A 134 0.21 11.40 -4.46
C ARG A 134 1.41 12.23 -4.94
N ARG A 135 1.48 13.50 -4.55
CA ARG A 135 2.58 14.40 -4.93
C ARG A 135 3.89 13.94 -4.29
N GLU A 136 3.84 13.61 -2.99
CA GLU A 136 4.98 13.10 -2.24
C GLU A 136 5.40 11.72 -2.77
N VAL A 137 4.43 10.83 -3.05
CA VAL A 137 4.72 9.53 -3.68
C VAL A 137 5.46 9.73 -5.01
N TYR A 138 5.00 10.63 -5.88
CA TYR A 138 5.61 10.83 -7.20
C TYR A 138 7.00 11.45 -7.08
N SER A 139 7.17 12.39 -6.15
CA SER A 139 8.47 12.99 -5.81
C SER A 139 9.49 11.94 -5.38
N ILE A 140 9.11 11.01 -4.50
CA ILE A 140 9.98 9.91 -4.06
C ILE A 140 10.32 8.98 -5.23
N LEU A 141 9.33 8.57 -6.04
CA LEU A 141 9.58 7.72 -7.20
C LEU A 141 10.57 8.35 -8.19
N GLN A 142 10.43 9.66 -8.45
CA GLN A 142 11.37 10.41 -9.29
C GLN A 142 12.77 10.47 -8.69
N ALA A 143 12.88 10.76 -7.39
CA ALA A 143 14.17 10.82 -6.70
C ALA A 143 14.93 9.49 -6.75
N GLU A 144 14.21 8.37 -6.72
CA GLU A 144 14.75 7.01 -6.84
C GLU A 144 14.95 6.55 -8.29
N GLY A 145 14.68 7.41 -9.29
CA GLY A 145 14.85 7.08 -10.71
C GLY A 145 13.88 6.01 -11.22
N ILE A 146 12.75 5.80 -10.53
CA ILE A 146 11.71 4.85 -10.94
C ILE A 146 10.88 5.49 -12.07
N LEU A 147 10.69 4.76 -13.16
CA LEU A 147 9.87 5.23 -14.28
C LEU A 147 8.41 5.40 -13.85
N LEU A 148 7.83 6.54 -14.20
CA LEU A 148 6.43 6.89 -13.99
C LEU A 148 5.93 7.71 -15.20
N PRO A 149 4.60 7.80 -15.42
CA PRO A 149 4.06 8.65 -16.48
C PRO A 149 4.50 10.11 -16.31
N ARG A 150 4.71 10.83 -17.42
CA ARG A 150 4.93 12.28 -17.35
C ARG A 150 3.71 12.94 -16.70
N TYR A 151 3.94 13.85 -15.76
CA TYR A 151 2.88 14.43 -14.97
C TYR A 151 3.17 15.89 -14.58
N ALA A 152 2.10 16.62 -14.27
CA ALA A 152 2.16 17.96 -13.68
C ALA A 152 1.15 18.08 -12.53
N ILE A 153 1.49 18.86 -11.51
CA ILE A 153 0.66 19.08 -10.32
C ILE A 153 -0.08 20.42 -10.45
N LEU A 154 -1.41 20.37 -10.44
CA LEU A 154 -2.26 21.56 -10.32
C LEU A 154 -2.72 21.74 -8.87
N ASN A 155 -2.02 22.60 -8.13
CA ASN A 155 -2.49 23.07 -6.83
C ASN A 155 -3.46 24.23 -7.02
N ARG A 156 -4.65 24.12 -6.45
CA ARG A 156 -5.71 25.12 -6.54
C ARG A 156 -6.05 25.65 -5.15
N ASP A 157 -5.95 26.98 -4.98
CA ASP A 157 -6.44 27.63 -3.77
C ASP A 157 -7.97 27.47 -3.70
N PRO A 158 -8.54 26.86 -2.64
CA PRO A 158 -9.99 26.74 -2.51
C PRO A 158 -10.70 28.09 -2.42
N ASN A 159 -10.04 29.15 -1.96
CA ASN A 159 -10.60 30.49 -1.87
C ASN A 159 -10.57 31.23 -3.22
N ASN A 160 -9.56 30.92 -4.05
CA ASN A 160 -9.34 31.54 -5.36
C ASN A 160 -9.22 30.47 -6.45
N PRO A 161 -10.27 29.66 -6.72
CA PRO A 161 -10.16 28.48 -7.56
C PRO A 161 -9.85 28.76 -9.04
N LYS A 162 -10.02 30.02 -9.47
CA LYS A 162 -9.71 30.49 -10.83
C LYS A 162 -8.26 30.95 -10.99
N GLU A 163 -7.54 31.22 -9.89
CA GLU A 163 -6.14 31.66 -9.90
C GLU A 163 -5.19 30.46 -9.95
N CYS A 164 -5.47 29.51 -10.84
CA CYS A 164 -4.61 28.34 -11.05
C CYS A 164 -4.12 28.33 -12.50
N ASN A 165 -2.90 27.82 -12.72
CA ASN A 165 -2.26 27.76 -14.03
C ASN A 165 -2.79 26.56 -14.83
N LEU A 166 -4.08 26.63 -15.19
CA LEU A 166 -4.77 25.64 -16.00
C LEU A 166 -5.40 26.34 -17.21
N ILE A 167 -4.96 25.96 -18.40
CA ILE A 167 -5.62 26.29 -19.66
C ILE A 167 -6.24 25.00 -20.20
N GLU A 168 -7.50 25.06 -20.60
CA GLU A 168 -8.22 23.91 -21.14
C GLU A 168 -8.63 24.20 -22.58
N GLY A 169 -8.22 23.32 -23.49
CA GLY A 169 -8.73 23.26 -24.85
C GLY A 169 -9.70 22.09 -25.04
N GLU A 170 -10.18 21.91 -26.26
CA GLU A 170 -11.11 20.81 -26.58
C GLU A 170 -10.48 19.43 -26.36
N ASP A 171 -9.24 19.24 -26.83
CA ASP A 171 -8.51 17.95 -26.81
C ASP A 171 -7.22 17.95 -25.98
N HIS A 172 -7.00 18.98 -25.16
CA HIS A 172 -5.83 19.05 -24.29
C HIS A 172 -6.06 19.91 -23.04
N VAL A 173 -5.16 19.76 -22.07
CA VAL A 173 -4.97 20.73 -21.00
C VAL A 173 -3.52 21.19 -20.95
N GLU A 174 -3.29 22.40 -20.50
CA GLU A 174 -1.97 22.94 -20.17
C GLU A 174 -1.93 23.25 -18.67
N VAL A 175 -1.01 22.58 -17.97
CA VAL A 175 -0.88 22.65 -16.51
C VAL A 175 0.52 23.18 -16.20
N ASN A 176 0.62 24.39 -15.64
CA ASN A 176 1.89 25.08 -15.39
C ASN A 176 2.80 25.18 -16.64
N GLY A 177 2.22 25.33 -17.84
CA GLY A 177 2.96 25.37 -19.10
C GLY A 177 3.19 24.01 -19.76
N GLU A 178 2.87 22.90 -19.08
CA GLU A 178 2.98 21.56 -19.65
C GLU A 178 1.68 21.11 -20.32
N VAL A 179 1.77 20.73 -21.60
CA VAL A 179 0.62 20.29 -22.38
C VAL A 179 0.40 18.77 -22.22
N PHE A 180 -0.85 18.37 -22.00
CA PHE A 180 -1.32 16.99 -21.97
C PHE A 180 -2.43 16.84 -23.02
N GLN A 181 -2.14 16.13 -24.11
CA GLN A 181 -3.13 15.77 -25.11
C GLN A 181 -4.02 14.65 -24.58
N LYS A 182 -5.30 14.64 -24.95
CA LYS A 182 -6.18 13.50 -24.65
C LYS A 182 -5.73 12.26 -25.46
N PRO A 183 -5.73 11.05 -24.85
CA PRO A 183 -6.16 10.78 -23.49
C PRO A 183 -5.13 11.16 -22.42
N PHE A 184 -5.62 11.71 -21.32
CA PHE A 184 -4.84 11.97 -20.10
C PHE A 184 -5.63 11.56 -18.86
N VAL A 185 -4.92 11.39 -17.74
CA VAL A 185 -5.50 10.99 -16.45
C VAL A 185 -5.44 12.16 -15.47
N GLU A 186 -6.52 12.37 -14.72
CA GLU A 186 -6.63 13.36 -13.64
C GLU A 186 -6.87 12.65 -12.30
N LYS A 187 -5.91 12.75 -11.38
CA LYS A 187 -5.95 12.11 -10.06
C LYS A 187 -6.06 13.17 -8.96
N PRO A 188 -6.97 13.03 -7.97
CA PRO A 188 -6.94 13.87 -6.78
C PRO A 188 -5.58 13.76 -6.09
N VAL A 189 -5.04 14.88 -5.57
CA VAL A 189 -3.75 14.85 -4.83
C VAL A 189 -3.80 13.93 -3.61
N SER A 190 -4.97 13.77 -2.98
CA SER A 190 -5.16 12.77 -1.92
C SER A 190 -5.13 11.36 -2.50
N ALA A 191 -4.23 10.52 -2.01
CA ALA A 191 -4.15 9.11 -2.39
C ALA A 191 -5.34 8.29 -1.86
N GLU A 192 -6.01 8.77 -0.82
CA GLU A 192 -7.23 8.17 -0.28
C GLU A 192 -8.48 8.45 -1.12
N ASP A 193 -8.44 9.49 -1.97
CA ASP A 193 -9.49 9.76 -2.94
C ASP A 193 -9.25 8.94 -4.21
N HIS A 194 -10.20 8.05 -4.50
CA HIS A 194 -10.16 7.10 -5.61
C HIS A 194 -10.96 7.58 -6.84
N ASN A 195 -11.45 8.82 -6.83
CA ASN A 195 -12.17 9.42 -7.96
C ASN A 195 -11.17 9.88 -9.04
N VAL A 196 -10.59 8.91 -9.75
CA VAL A 196 -9.63 9.14 -10.84
C VAL A 196 -10.36 9.23 -12.16
N TYR A 197 -10.12 10.28 -12.94
CA TYR A 197 -10.81 10.49 -14.22
C TYR A 197 -9.84 10.31 -15.40
N ILE A 198 -10.34 9.75 -16.50
CA ILE A 198 -9.62 9.65 -17.78
C ILE A 198 -10.43 10.43 -18.80
N TYR A 199 -9.80 11.32 -19.53
CA TYR A 199 -10.46 12.17 -20.54
C TYR A 199 -10.15 11.64 -21.93
N TYR A 200 -11.17 11.41 -22.76
CA TYR A 200 -10.99 10.84 -24.09
C TYR A 200 -10.95 11.92 -25.18
N PRO A 201 -10.14 11.73 -26.23
CA PRO A 201 -10.08 12.69 -27.32
C PRO A 201 -11.40 12.73 -28.11
N THR A 202 -11.69 13.86 -28.74
CA THR A 202 -12.86 14.05 -29.62
C THR A 202 -12.88 13.00 -30.74
N SER A 203 -11.71 12.59 -31.26
CA SER A 203 -11.58 11.52 -32.25
C SER A 203 -12.09 10.16 -31.79
N ALA A 204 -12.19 9.92 -30.48
CA ALA A 204 -12.74 8.70 -29.87
C ALA A 204 -14.18 8.89 -29.34
N GLY A 205 -14.83 10.01 -29.67
CA GLY A 205 -16.18 10.35 -29.20
C GLY A 205 -16.22 11.25 -27.95
N GLY A 206 -15.06 11.67 -27.44
CA GLY A 206 -14.97 12.56 -26.28
C GLY A 206 -15.46 11.93 -24.97
N GLY A 207 -15.83 12.79 -24.02
CA GLY A 207 -16.27 12.38 -22.69
C GLY A 207 -15.14 11.95 -21.77
N SER A 208 -15.52 11.26 -20.69
CA SER A 208 -14.59 10.82 -19.66
C SER A 208 -15.00 9.49 -19.01
N GLN A 209 -14.00 8.74 -18.56
CA GLN A 209 -14.20 7.60 -17.66
C GLN A 209 -13.97 8.04 -16.22
N ARG A 210 -14.94 7.79 -15.34
CA ARG A 210 -14.86 8.15 -13.93
C ARG A 210 -14.67 6.89 -13.10
N LEU A 211 -13.44 6.67 -12.62
CA LEU A 211 -13.12 5.55 -11.73
C LEU A 211 -13.56 5.89 -10.30
N PHE A 212 -13.87 4.87 -9.54
CA PHE A 212 -14.23 4.97 -8.13
C PHE A 212 -13.87 3.68 -7.40
N ARG A 213 -13.82 3.75 -6.06
CA ARG A 213 -13.66 2.55 -5.23
C ARG A 213 -14.78 1.56 -5.56
N LYS A 214 -14.41 0.35 -5.98
CA LYS A 214 -15.35 -0.69 -6.44
C LYS A 214 -16.63 -0.79 -5.60
N ILE A 215 -17.78 -0.70 -6.27
CA ILE A 215 -19.12 -0.88 -5.71
C ILE A 215 -19.78 -2.03 -6.48
N GLY A 216 -20.01 -3.16 -5.81
CA GLY A 216 -20.53 -4.36 -6.46
C GLY A 216 -19.61 -4.84 -7.59
N SER A 217 -20.13 -4.92 -8.81
CA SER A 217 -19.38 -5.35 -10.01
C SER A 217 -18.72 -4.20 -10.79
N ARG A 218 -18.85 -2.94 -10.36
CA ARG A 218 -18.35 -1.77 -11.09
C ARG A 218 -17.21 -1.07 -10.37
N SER A 219 -16.23 -0.59 -11.14
CA SER A 219 -15.10 0.23 -10.67
C SER A 219 -14.96 1.55 -11.43
N SER A 220 -15.79 1.77 -12.44
CA SER A 220 -15.85 3.02 -13.19
C SER A 220 -17.19 3.16 -13.93
N VAL A 221 -17.43 4.36 -14.46
CA VAL A 221 -18.59 4.66 -15.31
C VAL A 221 -18.20 5.71 -16.36
N TYR A 222 -18.73 5.57 -17.58
CA TYR A 222 -18.59 6.59 -18.61
C TYR A 222 -19.45 7.82 -18.28
N SER A 223 -18.96 8.99 -18.65
CA SER A 223 -19.66 10.27 -18.56
C SER A 223 -19.47 11.06 -19.86
N PRO A 224 -20.51 11.72 -20.39
CA PRO A 224 -20.37 12.58 -21.56
C PRO A 224 -19.59 13.88 -21.27
N GLU A 225 -19.34 14.20 -20.00
CA GLU A 225 -18.57 15.39 -19.61
C GLU A 225 -17.13 15.28 -20.13
N SER A 226 -16.72 16.28 -20.90
CA SER A 226 -15.40 16.34 -21.54
C SER A 226 -14.46 17.35 -20.87
N ASN A 227 -14.98 18.16 -19.94
CA ASN A 227 -14.21 19.16 -19.22
C ASN A 227 -13.66 18.64 -17.89
N VAL A 228 -12.50 19.15 -17.49
CA VAL A 228 -11.80 18.82 -16.25
C VAL A 228 -12.46 19.42 -15.01
N ARG A 229 -12.21 18.83 -13.84
CA ARG A 229 -12.78 19.30 -12.57
C ARG A 229 -12.26 20.70 -12.21
N LYS A 230 -13.18 21.58 -11.81
CA LYS A 230 -12.92 23.01 -11.55
C LYS A 230 -12.59 23.34 -10.09
N THR A 231 -12.75 22.39 -9.18
CA THR A 231 -12.47 22.56 -7.74
C THR A 231 -11.58 21.42 -7.24
N GLY A 232 -10.79 21.66 -6.21
CA GLY A 232 -9.80 20.69 -5.70
C GLY A 232 -8.46 20.75 -6.44
N SER A 233 -7.47 20.03 -5.94
CA SER A 233 -6.12 19.94 -6.53
C SER A 233 -5.89 18.56 -7.13
N TYR A 234 -5.20 18.51 -8.27
CA TYR A 234 -5.05 17.30 -9.07
C TYR A 234 -3.64 17.12 -9.61
N ILE A 235 -3.30 15.87 -9.90
CA ILE A 235 -2.19 15.49 -10.77
C ILE A 235 -2.78 15.17 -12.14
N TYR A 236 -2.23 15.80 -13.18
CA TYR A 236 -2.49 15.44 -14.57
C TYR A 236 -1.31 14.65 -15.08
N GLU A 237 -1.57 13.52 -15.75
CA GLU A 237 -0.51 12.67 -16.29
C GLU A 237 -0.91 12.08 -17.65
N GLU A 238 0.11 11.68 -18.41
CA GLU A 238 -0.08 10.97 -19.66
C GLU A 238 -0.78 9.62 -19.43
N PHE A 239 -1.74 9.32 -20.30
CA PHE A 239 -2.35 8.01 -20.32
C PHE A 239 -1.39 6.99 -20.95
N MET A 240 -1.01 5.97 -20.18
CA MET A 240 -0.13 4.91 -20.66
C MET A 240 -0.95 3.82 -21.36
N PRO A 241 -0.71 3.54 -22.66
CA PRO A 241 -1.40 2.46 -23.34
C PRO A 241 -0.94 1.10 -22.79
N THR A 242 -1.90 0.27 -22.38
CA THR A 242 -1.69 -1.12 -21.93
C THR A 242 -2.64 -2.05 -22.64
N ASP A 243 -2.48 -3.36 -22.46
CA ASP A 243 -3.40 -4.39 -22.98
C ASP A 243 -4.73 -4.46 -22.22
N GLY A 244 -5.10 -3.39 -21.50
CA GLY A 244 -6.32 -3.31 -20.70
C GLY A 244 -6.24 -3.97 -19.33
N THR A 245 -5.03 -4.28 -18.85
CA THR A 245 -4.81 -4.89 -17.53
C THR A 245 -3.83 -4.06 -16.69
N ASP A 246 -4.06 -4.06 -15.37
CA ASP A 246 -3.16 -3.47 -14.38
C ASP A 246 -2.38 -4.60 -13.68
N VAL A 247 -1.07 -4.44 -13.57
CA VAL A 247 -0.23 -5.32 -12.73
C VAL A 247 -0.25 -4.83 -11.30
N LYS A 248 -0.62 -5.70 -10.35
CA LYS A 248 -0.62 -5.39 -8.91
C LYS A 248 0.50 -6.17 -8.23
N VAL A 249 1.46 -5.44 -7.65
CA VAL A 249 2.61 -6.04 -6.96
C VAL A 249 2.42 -5.95 -5.45
N GLY A 250 2.66 -7.05 -4.74
CA GLY A 250 2.70 -7.10 -3.28
C GLY A 250 4.11 -7.44 -2.81
N PHE A 251 4.66 -6.63 -1.92
CA PHE A 251 5.99 -6.87 -1.34
C PHE A 251 5.85 -7.39 0.09
N ILE A 252 6.62 -8.44 0.40
CA ILE A 252 6.80 -8.94 1.77
C ILE A 252 8.27 -8.74 2.11
N LYS A 253 8.55 -7.98 3.17
CA LYS A 253 9.92 -7.76 3.61
C LYS A 253 10.43 -9.06 4.23
N TYR A 254 11.46 -9.68 3.63
CA TYR A 254 12.09 -10.93 4.07
C TYR A 254 12.70 -10.89 5.49
N ILE A 255 12.67 -9.73 6.17
CA ILE A 255 13.24 -9.55 7.51
C ILE A 255 12.58 -10.46 8.55
N LEU A 256 11.29 -10.78 8.42
CA LEU A 256 10.66 -11.71 9.37
C LEU A 256 11.22 -13.15 9.24
N ILE A 257 11.86 -13.48 8.12
CA ILE A 257 12.42 -14.83 7.89
C ILE A 257 13.90 -14.88 8.31
N LEU A 258 14.67 -13.81 8.09
CA LEU A 258 16.11 -13.80 8.34
C LEU A 258 16.52 -13.45 9.79
N TYR A 259 15.66 -12.80 10.57
CA TYR A 259 15.94 -12.49 11.99
C TYR A 259 15.36 -13.53 12.96
N LEU A 260 14.58 -14.49 12.47
CA LEU A 260 13.84 -15.48 13.26
C LEU A 260 14.19 -16.93 12.87
N GLY A 261 15.18 -17.11 11.99
CA GLY A 261 15.76 -18.39 11.60
C GLY A 261 17.22 -18.50 12.01
#